data_AF-L7LJJ1-F1
#
_entry.id   AF-L7LJJ1-F1
#
_cell.length_a   1.000
_cell.length_b   1.000
_cell.length_c   1.000
_cell.angle_alpha   90.00
_cell.angle_beta   90.00
_cell.angle_gamma   90.00
#
_symmetry.space_group_name_H-M   'P 1'
#
loop_
_entity.id
_entity.type
_entity.pdbx_description
1 polymer ?
#
loop_
_entity_poly.entity_id
_entity_poly.type
_entity_poly.pdbx_seq_one_letter_code
_entity_poly.pdbx_strand_id
1 'polypeptide(L)'
;MSKHEELTRQVKQLARKSEDANRQAAGLKQSLNRNIRQVHAVLGRGGSGPIGQLSYALDQANQDIDRLSVNLHNTKKAAEEFARHLESLN
;
A
#
# COMPACT_ATOMS: atom_id res chain seq x y z
N MET A 1 9.48 27.61 16.85
CA MET A 1 8.53 26.87 16.00
C MET A 1 7.17 26.93 16.65
N SER A 2 6.16 27.45 15.99
CA SER A 2 4.80 27.48 16.54
C SER A 2 4.19 26.06 16.49
N LYS A 3 3.20 25.77 17.36
CA LYS A 3 2.45 24.50 17.28
C LYS A 3 1.82 24.29 15.89
N HIS A 4 1.48 25.37 15.21
CA HIS A 4 0.95 25.36 13.86
C HIS A 4 1.99 24.90 12.82
N GLU A 5 3.21 25.45 12.87
CA GLU A 5 4.31 25.03 11.99
C GLU A 5 4.69 23.56 12.24
N GLU A 6 4.65 23.11 13.49
CA GLU A 6 4.89 21.73 13.85
C GLU A 6 3.85 20.79 13.25
N LEU A 7 2.56 21.10 13.42
CA LEU A 7 1.48 20.31 12.88
C LEU A 7 1.57 20.23 11.35
N THR A 8 1.78 21.36 10.68
CA THR A 8 1.95 21.42 9.21
C THR A 8 3.09 20.51 8.76
N ARG A 9 4.23 20.54 9.47
CA ARG A 9 5.38 19.68 9.17
C ARG A 9 5.04 18.19 9.37
N GLN A 10 4.37 17.83 10.45
CA GLN A 10 3.99 16.44 10.75
C GLN A 10 3.03 15.89 9.69
N VAL A 11 2.05 16.68 9.25
CA VAL A 11 1.09 16.30 8.21
C VAL A 11 1.76 16.10 6.86
N LYS A 12 2.68 17.01 6.46
CA LYS A 12 3.50 16.82 5.26
C LYS A 12 4.37 15.57 5.33
N GLN A 13 4.91 15.26 6.51
CA GLN A 13 5.68 14.06 6.73
C GLN A 13 4.81 12.80 6.60
N LEU A 14 3.56 12.83 7.08
CA LEU A 14 2.61 11.74 6.90
C LEU A 14 2.35 11.47 5.41
N ALA A 15 2.09 12.50 4.60
CA ALA A 15 1.89 12.36 3.16
C ALA A 15 3.07 11.65 2.47
N ARG A 16 4.30 12.04 2.83
CA ARG A 16 5.53 11.40 2.30
C ARG A 16 5.66 9.95 2.74
N LYS A 17 5.42 9.66 4.03
CA LYS A 17 5.45 8.28 4.55
C LYS A 17 4.40 7.40 3.86
N SER A 18 3.20 7.92 3.59
CA SER A 18 2.17 7.20 2.85
C SER A 18 2.60 6.91 1.41
N GLU A 19 3.28 7.84 0.74
CA GLU A 19 3.84 7.61 -0.59
C GLU A 19 4.94 6.54 -0.59
N ASP A 20 5.88 6.61 0.35
CA ASP A 20 6.95 5.64 0.47
C ASP A 20 6.41 4.24 0.77
N ALA A 21 5.44 4.13 1.70
CA ALA A 21 4.74 2.88 1.97
C ALA A 21 4.01 2.35 0.73
N ASN A 22 3.41 3.23 -0.09
CA ASN A 22 2.73 2.82 -1.32
C ASN A 22 3.72 2.26 -2.36
N ARG A 23 4.92 2.85 -2.48
CA ARG A 23 5.98 2.32 -3.34
C ARG A 23 6.48 0.95 -2.85
N GLN A 24 6.60 0.77 -1.54
CA GLN A 24 6.95 -0.52 -0.94
C GLN A 24 5.86 -1.57 -1.20
N ALA A 25 4.58 -1.22 -1.04
CA ALA A 25 3.45 -2.08 -1.35
C ALA A 25 3.47 -2.52 -2.82
N ALA A 26 3.76 -1.60 -3.76
CA ALA A 26 3.92 -1.94 -5.17
C ALA A 26 5.07 -2.93 -5.41
N GLY A 27 6.21 -2.75 -4.73
CA GLY A 27 7.34 -3.69 -4.80
C GLY A 27 7.02 -5.09 -4.25
N LEU A 28 6.28 -5.14 -3.13
CA LEU A 28 5.76 -6.40 -2.57
C LEU A 28 4.80 -7.08 -3.56
N LYS A 29 3.88 -6.32 -4.17
CA LYS A 29 2.95 -6.84 -5.17
C LYS A 29 3.67 -7.48 -6.35
N GLN A 30 4.69 -6.82 -6.88
CA GLN A 30 5.48 -7.36 -8.00
C GLN A 30 6.18 -8.67 -7.61
N SER A 31 6.72 -8.73 -6.39
CA SER A 31 7.39 -9.93 -5.87
C SER A 31 6.40 -11.07 -5.65
N LEU A 32 5.23 -10.79 -5.07
CA LEU A 32 4.15 -11.75 -4.90
C LEU A 32 3.66 -12.30 -6.24
N ASN A 33 3.43 -11.43 -7.23
CA ASN A 33 3.05 -11.83 -8.58
C ASN A 33 4.09 -12.75 -9.25
N ARG A 34 5.39 -12.49 -9.03
CA ARG A 34 6.46 -13.40 -9.50
C ARG A 34 6.36 -14.76 -8.80
N ASN A 35 6.19 -14.77 -7.49
CA ASN A 35 6.09 -16.00 -6.71
C ASN A 35 4.85 -16.82 -7.09
N ILE A 36 3.69 -16.18 -7.30
CA ILE A 36 2.47 -16.85 -7.79
C ILE A 36 2.74 -17.54 -9.13
N ARG A 37 3.36 -16.84 -10.08
CA ARG A 37 3.70 -17.44 -11.39
C ARG A 37 4.67 -18.62 -11.26
N GLN A 38 5.66 -18.52 -10.37
CA GLN A 38 6.59 -19.62 -10.11
C GLN A 38 5.89 -20.83 -9.48
N VAL A 39 5.04 -20.61 -8.47
CA VAL A 39 4.21 -21.65 -7.86
C VAL A 39 3.35 -22.34 -8.93
N HIS A 40 2.68 -21.56 -9.79
CA HIS A 40 1.87 -22.13 -10.89
C HIS A 40 2.69 -22.88 -11.93
N ALA A 41 3.94 -22.46 -12.19
CA ALA A 41 4.82 -23.15 -13.13
C ALA A 41 5.32 -24.50 -12.58
N VAL A 42 5.58 -24.59 -11.27
CA VAL A 42 6.12 -25.80 -10.62
C VAL A 42 5.01 -26.78 -10.25
N LEU A 43 3.91 -26.27 -9.72
CA LEU A 43 2.85 -27.08 -9.09
C LEU A 43 1.56 -27.11 -9.93
N GLY A 44 1.54 -26.43 -11.07
CA GLY A 44 0.32 -26.18 -11.84
C GLY A 44 -0.60 -25.17 -11.15
N ARG A 45 -1.73 -24.85 -11.79
CA ARG A 45 -2.73 -23.91 -11.22
C ARG A 45 -3.54 -24.49 -10.04
N GLY A 46 -3.30 -25.76 -9.70
CA GLY A 46 -3.94 -26.45 -8.58
C GLY A 46 -5.44 -26.72 -8.77
N GLY A 47 -5.91 -27.84 -8.22
CA GLY A 47 -7.33 -28.16 -8.03
C GLY A 47 -7.74 -28.01 -6.55
N SER A 48 -8.82 -28.68 -6.13
CA SER A 48 -9.23 -28.76 -4.72
C SER A 48 -8.21 -29.53 -3.88
N GLY A 49 -7.28 -28.83 -3.22
CA GLY A 49 -6.24 -29.40 -2.36
C GLY A 49 -5.28 -28.34 -1.82
N PRO A 50 -4.21 -28.73 -1.11
CA PRO A 50 -3.27 -27.79 -0.48
C PRO A 50 -2.67 -26.76 -1.45
N ILE A 51 -2.38 -27.16 -2.70
CA ILE A 51 -1.85 -26.26 -3.75
C ILE A 51 -2.91 -25.22 -4.19
N GLY A 52 -4.18 -25.63 -4.27
CA GLY A 52 -5.29 -24.73 -4.57
C GLY A 52 -5.55 -23.74 -3.42
N GLN A 53 -5.48 -24.22 -2.17
CA GLN A 53 -5.58 -23.36 -0.98
C GLN A 53 -4.44 -22.33 -0.93
N LEU A 54 -3.21 -22.74 -1.23
CA LEU A 54 -2.07 -21.84 -1.35
C LEU A 54 -2.29 -20.79 -2.44
N SER A 55 -2.72 -21.22 -3.64
CA SER A 55 -2.98 -20.29 -4.75
C SER A 55 -4.05 -19.25 -4.38
N TYR A 56 -5.13 -19.69 -3.75
CA TYR A 56 -6.18 -18.80 -3.26
C TYR A 56 -5.65 -17.81 -2.22
N ALA A 57 -4.86 -18.26 -1.25
CA ALA A 57 -4.28 -17.39 -0.23
C ALA A 57 -3.32 -16.34 -0.83
N LEU A 58 -2.54 -16.72 -1.85
CA LEU A 58 -1.65 -15.79 -2.55
C LEU A 58 -2.43 -14.75 -3.37
N ASP A 59 -3.51 -15.17 -4.05
CA ASP A 59 -4.39 -14.24 -4.77
C ASP A 59 -5.10 -13.27 -3.82
N GLN A 60 -5.55 -13.77 -2.67
CA GLN A 60 -6.13 -12.93 -1.61
C GLN A 60 -5.11 -11.89 -1.12
N ALA A 61 -3.88 -12.31 -0.81
CA ALA A 61 -2.82 -11.40 -0.39
C ALA A 61 -2.51 -10.33 -1.47
N ASN A 62 -2.61 -10.68 -2.75
CA ASN A 62 -2.44 -9.74 -3.86
C ASN A 62 -3.54 -8.66 -3.88
N GLN A 63 -4.79 -9.08 -3.65
CA GLN A 63 -5.92 -8.13 -3.52
C GLN A 63 -5.79 -7.26 -2.27
N ASP A 64 -5.29 -7.80 -1.16
CA ASP A 64 -5.08 -7.03 0.06
C ASP A 64 -4.01 -5.95 -0.14
N ILE A 65 -2.96 -6.22 -0.91
CA ILE A 65 -1.96 -5.21 -1.28
C ILE A 65 -2.58 -4.10 -2.15
N ASP A 66 -3.51 -4.43 -3.05
CA ASP A 66 -4.24 -3.43 -3.83
C ASP A 66 -5.10 -2.53 -2.95
N ARG A 67 -5.86 -3.11 -2.01
CA ARG A 67 -6.65 -2.35 -1.03
C ARG A 67 -5.75 -1.45 -0.18
N LEU A 68 -4.62 -1.97 0.28
CA LEU A 68 -3.63 -1.18 1.03
C LEU A 68 -3.12 0.00 0.20
N SER A 69 -2.80 -0.21 -1.08
CA SER A 69 -2.30 0.83 -1.97
C SER A 69 -3.32 1.96 -2.17
N VAL A 70 -4.60 1.61 -2.33
CA VAL A 70 -5.71 2.58 -2.40
C VAL A 70 -5.82 3.37 -1.09
N ASN A 71 -5.76 2.70 0.06
CA ASN A 71 -5.82 3.36 1.36
C ASN A 71 -4.65 4.33 1.57
N LEU A 72 -3.43 3.93 1.21
CA LEU A 72 -2.24 4.79 1.30
C LEU A 72 -2.34 6.01 0.38
N HIS A 73 -2.86 5.83 -0.82
CA HIS A 73 -3.13 6.94 -1.74
C HIS A 73 -4.14 7.94 -1.15
N ASN A 74 -5.23 7.44 -0.58
CA ASN A 74 -6.25 8.27 0.07
C ASN A 74 -5.70 9.01 1.30
N THR A 75 -4.90 8.34 2.14
CA THR A 75 -4.22 8.96 3.29
C THR A 75 -3.28 10.07 2.83
N LYS A 76 -2.47 9.83 1.78
CA LYS A 76 -1.60 10.86 1.20
C LYS A 76 -2.41 12.09 0.79
N LYS A 77 -3.47 11.89 0.00
CA LYS A 77 -4.31 12.98 -0.51
C LYS A 77 -4.94 13.78 0.64
N ALA A 78 -5.52 13.11 1.63
CA ALA A 78 -6.10 13.76 2.80
C ALA A 78 -5.06 14.55 3.61
N ALA A 79 -3.84 14.01 3.75
CA ALA A 79 -2.75 14.71 4.42
C ALA A 79 -2.30 15.96 3.61
N GLU A 80 -2.20 15.88 2.28
CA GLU A 80 -1.88 17.03 1.43
C GLU A 80 -2.96 18.11 1.45
N GLU A 81 -4.24 17.73 1.49
CA GLU A 81 -5.36 18.66 1.67
C GLU A 81 -5.32 19.35 3.03
N PHE A 82 -5.08 18.59 4.10
CA PHE A 82 -4.98 19.14 5.45
C PHE A 82 -3.77 20.06 5.62
N ALA A 83 -2.61 19.71 5.04
CA ALA A 83 -1.43 20.58 5.05
C ALA A 83 -1.70 21.92 4.36
N ARG A 84 -2.35 21.90 3.18
CA ARG A 84 -2.76 23.13 2.46
C ARG A 84 -3.74 23.97 3.27
N HIS A 85 -4.67 23.32 3.97
CA HIS A 85 -5.60 24.03 4.83
C HIS A 85 -4.90 24.71 6.00
N LEU A 86 -3.96 24.02 6.66
CA LEU A 86 -3.16 24.64 7.73
C LEU A 86 -2.40 25.86 7.21
N GLU A 87 -1.73 25.74 6.07
CA GLU A 87 -1.00 26.86 5.45
C GLU A 87 -1.91 28.06 5.13
N SER A 88 -3.19 27.85 4.85
CA SER A 88 -4.16 28.94 4.59
C SER A 88 -4.65 29.66 5.84
N LEU A 89 -4.41 29.11 7.04
CA LEU A 89 -4.83 29.67 8.32
C LEU A 89 -3.71 30.51 8.99
N ASN A 90 -2.52 30.52 8.41
CA ASN A 90 -1.36 31.29 8.84
C ASN A 90 -1.24 32.61 8.06
#